data_AF-A0A4R6QUR8-F1
#
_entry.id   AF-A0A4R6QUR8-F1
#
_cell.length_a   1.000
_cell.length_b   1.000
_cell.length_c   1.000
_cell.angle_alpha   90.00
_cell.angle_beta   90.00
_cell.angle_gamma   90.00
#
_symmetry.space_group_name_H-M   'P 1'
#
loop_
_entity.id
_entity.type
_entity.pdbx_description
1 polymer ?
#
loop_
_entity_poly.entity_id
_entity_poly.type
_entity_poly.pdbx_seq_one_letter_code
_entity_poly.pdbx_strand_id
1 'polypeptide(L)' 'MSTAHIFAARHVEVRFQACAGPGSFVFPCDELGHVDLDALPVQDRNDYLFVRAMVGRNFFPPALCCPLA' A
#
# COMPACT_ATOMS: atom_id res chain seq x y z
N MET A 1 -17.00 -16.77 3.78
CA MET A 1 -17.72 -15.93 2.78
C MET A 1 -17.99 -14.60 3.44
N SER A 2 -17.16 -13.59 3.21
CA SER A 2 -17.38 -12.26 3.80
C SER A 2 -17.08 -11.21 2.74
N THR A 3 -18.18 -10.68 2.21
CA THR A 3 -18.43 -9.43 1.50
C THR A 3 -17.19 -8.68 0.99
N ALA A 4 -16.90 -8.85 -0.30
CA ALA A 4 -16.14 -7.87 -1.06
C ALA A 4 -16.89 -6.54 -0.97
N HIS A 5 -16.41 -5.63 -0.13
CA HIS A 5 -16.82 -4.24 -0.19
C HIS A 5 -16.37 -3.70 -1.54
N ILE A 6 -17.29 -3.69 -2.49
CA ILE A 6 -17.20 -2.91 -3.72
C ILE A 6 -17.26 -1.44 -3.28
N PHE A 7 -16.13 -0.89 -2.84
CA PHE A 7 -15.95 0.54 -2.81
C PHE A 7 -15.47 0.95 -4.20
N ALA A 8 -16.40 1.38 -5.04
CA ALA A 8 -16.10 2.16 -6.23
C ALA A 8 -15.78 3.63 -5.85
N ALA A 9 -15.09 3.85 -4.73
CA ALA A 9 -14.42 5.12 -4.47
C ALA A 9 -13.07 5.05 -5.20
N ARG A 10 -12.60 6.17 -5.72
CA ARG A 10 -11.26 6.30 -6.31
C ARG A 10 -10.25 6.13 -5.16
N HIS A 11 -9.98 4.90 -4.74
CA HIS A 11 -9.09 4.65 -3.62
C HIS A 11 -7.70 5.10 -4.00
N VAL A 12 -7.17 6.07 -3.26
CA VAL A 12 -5.75 6.38 -3.36
C VAL A 12 -5.01 5.21 -2.74
N GLU A 13 -3.89 4.85 -3.35
CA GLU A 13 -3.05 3.78 -2.87
C GLU A 13 -1.64 4.29 -2.64
N VAL A 14 -0.98 3.77 -1.61
CA VAL A 14 0.46 3.92 -1.46
C VAL A 14 1.14 2.71 -2.08
N ARG A 15 2.06 2.97 -3.02
CA ARG A 15 2.84 1.95 -3.70
C ARG A 15 4.31 2.01 -3.30
N PHE A 16 4.84 0.88 -2.87
CA PHE A 16 6.27 0.66 -2.65
C PHE A 16 6.84 -0.13 -3.82
N GLN A 17 7.82 0.44 -4.52
CA GLN A 17 8.52 -0.23 -5.62
C GLN A 17 9.84 -0.81 -5.10
N ALA A 18 10.16 -2.05 -5.48
CA ALA A 18 11.46 -2.64 -5.17
C ALA A 18 12.59 -1.91 -5.91
N CYS A 19 13.74 -1.72 -5.26
CA CYS A 19 14.91 -1.07 -5.86
C CYS A 19 15.59 -1.93 -6.93
N ALA A 20 15.53 -3.26 -6.79
CA ALA A 20 16.08 -4.21 -7.73
C ALA A 20 15.20 -5.47 -7.75
N GLY A 21 14.95 -5.99 -8.95
CA GLY A 21 14.09 -7.14 -9.17
C GLY A 21 12.60 -6.80 -9.31
N PRO A 22 11.78 -7.79 -9.68
CA PRO A 22 10.34 -7.60 -9.82
C PRO A 22 9.66 -7.57 -8.44
N GLY A 23 8.70 -6.67 -8.26
CA GLY A 23 7.84 -6.68 -7.09
C GLY A 23 7.41 -5.30 -6.64
N SER A 24 6.17 -5.21 -6.17
CA SER A 24 5.63 -4.01 -5.55
C SER A 24 4.58 -4.36 -4.52
N PHE A 25 4.53 -3.57 -3.46
CA PHE A 25 3.47 -3.64 -2.47
C PHE A 25 2.57 -2.43 -2.60
N VAL A 26 1.27 -2.65 -2.48
CA VAL A 26 0.24 -1.62 -2.64
C VAL A 26 -0.68 -1.72 -1.45
N PHE A 27 -0.95 -0.59 -0.81
CA PHE A 27 -1.81 -0.51 0.37
C PHE A 27 -2.87 0.57 0.17
N PRO A 28 -4.12 0.33 0.59
CA PRO A 28 -5.14 1.37 0.57
C PRO A 28 -4.74 2.50 1.52
N CYS A 29 -5.00 3.73 1.11
CA CYS A 29 -4.76 4.91 1.95
C CYS A 29 -5.87 5.95 1.80
N ASP A 30 -5.87 6.94 2.69
CA ASP A 30 -6.67 8.14 2.51
C ASP A 30 -6.09 9.05 1.40
N GLU A 31 -6.77 10.16 1.12
CA GLU A 31 -6.35 11.14 0.11
C GLU A 31 -5.00 11.83 0.42
N LEU A 32 -4.54 11.75 1.67
CA LEU A 32 -3.26 12.31 2.12
C LEU A 32 -2.13 11.27 2.09
N GLY A 33 -2.44 10.00 1.81
CA GLY A 33 -1.45 8.93 1.79
C GLY A 33 -1.27 8.21 3.13
N HIS A 34 -2.15 8.43 4.09
CA HIS A 34 -2.11 7.69 5.34
C HIS A 34 -2.78 6.33 5.19
N VAL A 35 -2.03 5.30 5.54
CA VAL A 35 -2.53 3.92 5.60
C VAL A 35 -3.07 3.68 7.01
N ASP A 36 -4.35 3.31 7.10
CA ASP A 36 -4.97 2.90 8.36
C ASP A 36 -4.54 1.47 8.71
N LEU A 37 -3.54 1.34 9.59
CA LEU A 37 -2.97 0.05 9.99
C LEU A 37 -3.93 -0.82 10.80
N ASP A 38 -4.92 -0.22 11.47
CA ASP A 38 -5.89 -0.94 12.28
C ASP A 38 -7.01 -1.54 11.41
N ALA A 39 -7.29 -0.92 10.25
CA ALA A 39 -8.19 -1.44 9.25
C ALA A 39 -7.57 -2.53 8.35
N LEU A 40 -6.23 -2.67 8.34
CA LEU A 40 -5.55 -3.68 7.53
C LEU A 40 -5.69 -5.10 8.12
N PRO A 41 -5.82 -6.12 7.25
CA PRO A 41 -5.56 -7.51 7.65
C PRO A 41 -4.18 -7.65 8.29
N VAL A 42 -4.05 -8.58 9.24
CA VAL A 42 -2.79 -8.77 10.00
C VAL A 42 -1.58 -9.01 9.10
N GLN A 43 -1.77 -9.76 8.01
CA GLN A 43 -0.70 -10.03 7.03
C GLN A 43 -0.29 -8.73 6.31
N ASP A 44 -1.25 -8.00 5.75
CA ASP A 44 -1.00 -6.74 5.04
C ASP A 44 -0.36 -5.69 5.96
N ARG A 45 -0.75 -5.64 7.24
CA ARG A 45 -0.11 -4.78 8.23
C ARG A 45 1.36 -5.13 8.44
N ASN A 46 1.68 -6.43 8.55
CA ASN A 46 3.06 -6.88 8.70
C ASN A 46 3.88 -6.55 7.44
N ASP A 47 3.31 -6.77 6.27
CA ASP A 47 3.95 -6.46 4.99
C ASP A 47 4.19 -4.95 4.84
N TYR A 48 3.22 -4.11 5.23
CA TYR A 48 3.38 -2.65 5.26
C TYR A 48 4.55 -2.24 6.16
N LEU A 49 4.59 -2.74 7.39
CA LEU A 49 5.65 -2.42 8.34
C LEU A 49 7.02 -2.90 7.85
N PHE A 50 7.08 -4.09 7.24
CA PHE A 50 8.28 -4.63 6.62
C PHE A 50 8.80 -3.73 5.49
N VAL A 51 7.95 -3.42 4.49
CA VAL A 51 8.42 -2.62 3.35
C VAL A 51 8.75 -1.19 3.75
N ARG A 52 8.02 -0.62 4.72
CA ARG A 52 8.29 0.72 5.25
C ARG A 52 9.65 0.79 5.95
N ALA A 53 10.01 -0.24 6.72
CA ALA A 53 11.32 -0.34 7.35
C ALA A 53 12.46 -0.55 6.35
N MET A 54 12.16 -1.11 5.17
CA MET A 54 13.12 -1.44 4.12
C MET A 54 13.28 -0.33 3.06
N VAL A 55 12.60 0.81 3.23
CA VAL A 55 12.77 1.99 2.36
C VAL A 55 14.21 2.49 2.39
N GLY A 56 14.77 2.80 1.22
CA GLY A 56 16.16 3.23 1.03
C GLY A 56 17.17 2.08 1.03
N ARG A 57 16.74 0.84 1.33
CA ARG A 57 17.56 -0.37 1.22
C ARG A 57 17.09 -1.26 0.09
N ASN A 58 15.82 -1.67 0.16
CA ASN A 58 15.23 -2.62 -0.78
C ASN A 58 14.00 -2.06 -1.50
N PHE A 59 13.42 -0.97 -0.99
CA PHE A 59 12.29 -0.28 -1.62
C PHE A 59 12.57 1.20 -1.78
N PHE A 60 12.03 1.79 -2.84
CA PHE A 60 11.98 3.24 -3.00
C PHE A 60 11.02 3.88 -1.99
N PRO A 61 11.13 5.19 -1.73
CA PRO A 61 10.10 5.93 -1.01
C PRO A 61 8.72 5.68 -1.61
N PRO A 62 7.67 5.56 -0.78
CA PRO A 62 6.32 5.29 -1.28
C PRO A 62 5.83 6.42 -2.19
N ALA A 63 5.13 6.04 -3.25
CA ALA A 63 4.43 6.98 -4.13
C ALA A 63 2.93 6.84 -3.97
N LEU A 64 2.22 7.96 -3.97
CA LEU A 64 0.76 7.97 -4.08
C LEU A 64 0.38 7.64 -5.52
N CYS A 65 -0.39 6.57 -5.68
CA CYS A 65 -0.95 6.17 -6.95
C CYS A 65 -2.44 6.50 -6.91
N CYS A 66 -2.86 7.42 -7.77
CA CYS A 66 -4.27 7.57 -8.08
C CYS A 66 -4.63 6.46 -9.10
N PRO A 67 -5.64 5.61 -8.85
CA PRO A 67 -6.13 4.71 -9.87
C PRO A 67 -6.87 5.55 -10.92
N LEU A 68 -6.20 5.72 -12.07
CA LEU A 68 -6.71 6.36 -13.28
C LEU A 68 -6.82 7.91 -13.22
N ALA A 69 -5.81 8.55 -13.82
CA ALA A 69 -6.04 9.64 -14.77
C ALA A 69 -6.06 9.04 -16.18
#